data_AF-A0A226WUV3-F1
#
_entry.id   AF-A0A226WUV3-F1
#
_cell.length_a   1.000
_cell.length_b   1.000
_cell.length_c   1.000
_cell.angle_alpha   90.00
_cell.angle_beta   90.00
_cell.angle_gamma   90.00
#
_symmetry.space_group_name_H-M   'P 1'
#
loop_
_entity.id
_entity.type
_entity.pdbx_description
1 polymer ?
#
loop_
_entity_poly.entity_id
_entity_poly.type
_entity_poly.pdbx_seq_one_letter_code
_entity_poly.pdbx_strand_id
1 'polypeptide(L)'
;MFPSVLSAGFWVGGQYGEGSLRVGGRTVGYYSTVAGSFGLQIGAQSKAIIFLFMTQEALDKFRNSAGWAVGADATVAALKVGANGNIDTSTETAPVQAFVLTNAGLMSGVSLEGTKVSRLNI
;
A
#
# COMPACT_ATOMS: atom_id res chain seq x y z
N MET A 1 -3.34 -5.59 4.53
CA MET A 1 -4.48 -4.75 4.11
C MET A 1 -4.62 -3.61 5.10
N PHE A 2 -4.60 -2.37 4.61
CA PHE A 2 -4.83 -1.16 5.40
C PHE A 2 -6.19 -0.59 4.99
N PRO A 3 -7.29 -0.90 5.72
CA PRO A 3 -8.64 -0.55 5.30
C PRO A 3 -8.95 0.95 5.41
N SER A 4 -8.23 1.68 6.26
CA SER A 4 -8.36 3.12 6.41
C SER A 4 -6.99 3.75 6.56
N VAL A 5 -6.57 4.49 5.53
CA VAL A 5 -5.38 5.33 5.53
C VAL A 5 -5.87 6.77 5.40
N LEU A 6 -5.65 7.56 6.45
CA LEU A 6 -6.01 8.96 6.52
C LEU A 6 -4.83 9.80 6.05
N SER A 7 -5.10 10.72 5.13
CA SER A 7 -4.13 11.71 4.66
C SER A 7 -4.39 13.04 5.37
N ALA A 8 -3.37 13.65 5.95
CA ALA A 8 -3.45 14.96 6.59
C ALA A 8 -2.25 15.85 6.21
N GLY A 9 -2.52 17.11 5.87
CA GLY A 9 -1.50 18.14 5.64
C GLY A 9 -1.78 19.08 4.46
N PHE A 10 -1.19 20.26 4.51
CA PHE A 10 -1.22 21.29 3.46
C PHE A 10 0.22 21.46 2.95
N TRP A 11 0.46 21.33 1.64
CA TRP A 11 1.77 21.36 0.95
C TRP A 11 2.75 20.20 1.23
N VAL A 12 2.93 19.79 2.48
CA VAL A 12 3.68 18.61 2.90
C VAL A 12 2.76 17.81 3.80
N GLY A 13 2.26 16.69 3.28
CA GLY A 13 1.29 15.84 3.98
C GLY A 13 1.89 14.52 4.43
N GLY A 14 1.40 14.03 5.56
CA GLY A 14 1.63 12.68 6.05
C GLY A 14 0.36 11.86 5.89
N GLN A 15 0.53 10.59 5.53
CA GLN A 15 -0.53 9.61 5.54
C GLN A 15 -0.26 8.61 6.65
N TYR A 16 -1.30 8.23 7.37
CA TYR A 16 -1.22 7.20 8.40
C TYR A 16 -2.41 6.26 8.32
N GLY A 17 -2.18 4.97 8.53
CA GLY A 17 -3.25 4.00 8.68
C GLY A 17 -2.78 2.74 9.40
N GLU A 18 -3.75 1.98 9.89
CA GLU A 18 -3.51 0.68 10.51
C GLU A 18 -4.17 -0.42 9.69
N GLY A 19 -3.66 -1.63 9.82
CA GLY A 19 -4.06 -2.74 9.00
C GLY A 19 -3.60 -4.08 9.53
N SER A 20 -3.97 -5.13 8.80
CA SER A 20 -3.60 -6.50 9.14
C SER A 20 -2.97 -7.24 7.97
N LEU A 21 -2.02 -8.12 8.28
CA LEU A 21 -1.51 -9.11 7.33
C LEU A 21 -2.42 -10.34 7.37
N ARG A 22 -2.85 -10.79 6.20
CA ARG A 22 -3.64 -12.02 6.05
C ARG A 22 -2.86 -13.03 5.22
N VAL A 23 -2.75 -14.26 5.73
CA VAL A 23 -2.10 -15.40 5.05
C VAL A 23 -3.01 -16.61 5.19
N GLY A 24 -3.32 -17.29 4.08
CA GLY A 24 -4.24 -18.44 4.08
C GLY A 24 -5.63 -18.11 4.64
N GLY A 25 -6.13 -16.89 4.41
CA GLY A 25 -7.42 -16.41 4.92
C GLY A 25 -7.44 -15.94 6.37
N ARG A 26 -6.38 -16.21 7.16
CA ARG A 26 -6.28 -15.85 8.58
C ARG A 26 -5.47 -14.59 8.79
N THR A 27 -5.83 -13.79 9.78
CA THR A 27 -5.00 -12.65 10.23
C THR A 27 -3.81 -13.18 11.02
N VAL A 28 -2.60 -12.75 10.67
CA VAL A 28 -1.33 -13.23 11.25
C VAL A 28 -0.47 -12.12 11.84
N GLY A 29 -0.96 -10.87 11.83
CA GLY A 29 -0.29 -9.74 12.45
C GLY A 29 -0.95 -8.41 12.10
N TYR A 30 -0.67 -7.39 12.91
CA TYR A 30 -1.13 -6.02 12.73
C TYR A 30 0.04 -5.10 12.42
N TYR A 31 -0.22 -4.10 11.59
CA TYR A 31 0.79 -3.21 11.05
C TYR A 31 0.24 -1.79 10.94
N SER A 32 1.11 -0.80 11.07
CA SER A 32 0.84 0.58 10.70
C SER A 32 1.57 0.94 9.40
N THR A 33 1.02 1.89 8.66
CA THR A 33 1.62 2.45 7.46
C THR A 33 1.76 3.96 7.61
N VAL A 34 2.90 4.48 7.17
CA VAL A 34 3.18 5.91 7.06
C VAL A 34 3.68 6.20 5.66
N ALA A 35 3.11 7.17 4.96
CA ALA A 35 3.61 7.61 3.66
C ALA A 35 3.74 9.13 3.62
N GLY A 36 4.80 9.63 2.99
CA GLY A 36 4.89 11.04 2.60
C GLY A 36 4.03 11.29 1.36
N SER A 37 3.33 12.42 1.31
CA SER A 37 2.68 12.88 0.07
C SER A 37 3.42 14.09 -0.49
N PHE A 38 4.06 13.92 -1.65
CA PHE A 38 4.60 15.02 -2.44
C PHE A 38 3.63 15.31 -3.60
N GLY A 39 2.86 16.39 -3.45
CA GLY A 39 1.85 16.78 -4.43
C GLY A 39 0.60 15.88 -4.42
N LEU A 40 -0.48 16.45 -4.95
CA LEU A 40 -1.79 15.84 -5.23
C LEU A 40 -2.78 15.72 -4.05
N GLN A 41 -3.63 16.75 -4.05
CA GLN A 41 -4.92 16.95 -3.38
C GLN A 41 -4.90 17.44 -1.92
N ILE A 42 -5.19 18.75 -1.81
CA ILE A 42 -5.75 19.39 -0.62
C ILE A 42 -7.04 18.66 -0.25
N GLY A 43 -7.03 17.94 0.87
CA GLY A 43 -8.23 17.29 1.40
C GLY A 43 -7.93 16.05 2.24
N ALA A 44 -8.75 15.82 3.26
CA ALA A 44 -8.76 14.56 3.98
C ALA A 44 -9.47 13.50 3.12
N GLN A 45 -8.71 12.60 2.52
CA GLN A 45 -9.26 11.45 1.81
C GLN A 45 -8.93 10.17 2.58
N SER A 46 -9.97 9.38 2.82
CA SER A 46 -9.82 8.00 3.29
C SER A 46 -9.65 7.09 2.09
N LYS A 47 -8.62 6.25 2.13
CA LYS A 47 -8.37 5.23 1.12
C LYS A 47 -7.95 3.92 1.77
N ALA A 48 -8.18 2.82 1.09
CA ALA A 48 -7.63 1.53 1.48
C ALA A 48 -6.41 1.21 0.63
N ILE A 49 -5.34 0.71 1.26
CA ILE A 49 -4.13 0.25 0.57
C ILE A 49 -3.99 -1.25 0.79
N ILE A 50 -3.87 -2.00 -0.29
CA ILE A 50 -3.75 -3.45 -0.27
C ILE A 50 -2.44 -3.82 -0.94
N PHE A 51 -1.53 -4.43 -0.19
CA PHE A 51 -0.32 -5.05 -0.71
C PHE A 51 -0.55 -6.55 -0.85
N LEU A 52 -0.14 -7.09 -1.99
CA LEU A 52 -0.19 -8.50 -2.34
C LEU A 52 1.24 -8.99 -2.55
N PHE A 53 1.66 -9.94 -1.73
CA PHE A 53 2.94 -10.60 -1.86
C PHE A 53 2.76 -11.79 -2.79
N MET A 54 3.24 -11.67 -4.01
CA MET A 54 3.05 -12.66 -5.07
C MET A 54 4.04 -13.82 -4.96
N THR A 55 5.14 -13.62 -4.21
CA THR A 55 6.14 -14.65 -3.94
C THR A 55 6.32 -14.84 -2.43
N GLN A 56 6.67 -16.07 -2.05
CA GLN A 56 6.97 -16.42 -0.65
C GLN A 56 8.17 -15.61 -0.12
N GLU A 57 9.20 -15.42 -0.95
CA GLU A 57 10.38 -14.62 -0.61
C GLU A 57 10.01 -13.18 -0.25
N ALA A 58 9.11 -12.54 -1.00
CA ALA A 58 8.67 -11.18 -0.72
C ALA A 58 7.88 -11.09 0.58
N LEU A 59 7.02 -12.09 0.85
CA LEU A 59 6.28 -12.20 2.10
C LEU A 59 7.22 -12.38 3.30
N ASP A 60 8.23 -13.24 3.16
CA ASP A 60 9.19 -13.50 4.25
C ASP A 60 10.07 -12.29 4.52
N LYS A 61 10.56 -11.62 3.47
CA LYS A 61 11.30 -10.35 3.60
C LYS A 61 10.47 -9.29 4.32
N PHE A 62 9.19 -9.16 3.99
CA PHE A 62 8.26 -8.26 4.69
C PHE A 62 8.10 -8.64 6.17
N ARG A 63 7.87 -9.92 6.47
CA ARG A 63 7.59 -10.39 7.84
C ARG A 63 8.80 -10.28 8.77
N ASN A 64 10.01 -10.44 8.21
CA ASN A 64 11.27 -10.41 8.93
C ASN A 64 11.85 -8.99 9.07
N SER A 65 11.25 -7.98 8.43
CA SER A 65 11.65 -6.58 8.60
C SER A 65 10.95 -5.93 9.80
N ALA A 66 11.71 -5.14 10.58
CA ALA A 66 11.16 -4.28 11.63
C ALA A 66 10.44 -3.04 11.06
N GLY A 67 10.74 -2.67 9.82
CA GLY A 67 10.14 -1.55 9.11
C GLY A 67 10.42 -1.70 7.62
N TRP A 68 9.44 -2.21 6.88
CA TRP A 68 9.54 -2.45 5.44
C TRP A 68 9.10 -1.20 4.67
N ALA A 69 9.85 -0.79 3.65
CA ALA A 69 9.57 0.40 2.87
C ALA A 69 9.51 0.14 1.36
N VAL A 70 8.52 0.72 0.70
CA VAL A 70 8.36 0.68 -0.75
C VAL A 70 9.44 1.53 -1.42
N GLY A 71 10.12 0.96 -2.42
CA GLY A 71 11.24 1.59 -3.13
C GLY A 71 12.60 1.29 -2.51
N ALA A 72 12.67 1.09 -1.18
CA ALA A 72 13.91 0.72 -0.49
C ALA A 72 14.05 -0.79 -0.30
N ASP A 73 13.02 -1.46 0.24
CA ASP A 73 13.06 -2.90 0.54
C ASP A 73 12.42 -3.75 -0.55
N ALA A 74 11.50 -3.18 -1.31
CA ALA A 74 10.81 -3.88 -2.39
C ALA A 74 10.37 -2.92 -3.49
N THR A 75 10.50 -3.39 -4.72
CA THR A 75 9.80 -2.81 -5.87
C THR A 75 8.34 -3.25 -5.79
N VAL A 76 7.44 -2.27 -5.67
CA VAL A 76 6.00 -2.51 -5.65
C VAL A 76 5.39 -1.98 -6.93
N ALA A 77 4.68 -2.84 -7.62
CA ALA A 77 3.88 -2.45 -8.76
C ALA A 77 2.51 -1.94 -8.31
N ALA A 78 2.20 -0.67 -8.57
CA ALA A 78 0.85 -0.13 -8.41
C ALA A 78 0.01 -0.52 -9.62
N LEU A 79 -1.07 -1.27 -9.39
CA LEU A 79 -1.96 -1.71 -10.44
C LEU A 79 -2.88 -0.58 -10.88
N LYS A 80 -2.99 -0.40 -12.19
CA LYS A 80 -3.79 0.64 -12.83
C LYS A 80 -4.98 0.00 -13.54
N VAL A 81 -6.18 0.55 -13.31
CA VAL A 81 -7.36 0.24 -14.11
C VAL A 81 -7.54 1.33 -15.15
N GLY A 82 -7.54 0.94 -16.42
CA GLY A 82 -7.85 1.81 -17.55
C GLY A 82 -9.33 2.16 -17.61
N ALA A 83 -9.67 3.18 -18.41
CA ALA A 83 -11.06 3.66 -18.57
C ALA A 83 -12.06 2.57 -19.03
N ASN A 84 -11.56 1.49 -19.63
CA ASN A 84 -12.34 0.37 -20.12
C ASN A 84 -12.46 -0.78 -19.11
N GLY A 85 -11.97 -0.60 -17.88
CA GLY A 85 -11.94 -1.64 -16.84
C GLY A 85 -10.78 -2.64 -16.95
N ASN A 86 -9.94 -2.51 -17.98
CA ASN A 86 -8.76 -3.37 -18.13
C ASN A 86 -7.69 -3.03 -17.09
N ILE A 87 -7.12 -4.06 -16.47
CA ILE A 87 -5.98 -3.92 -15.57
C ILE A 87 -4.71 -3.96 -16.41
N ASP A 88 -3.84 -2.96 -16.26
CA ASP A 88 -2.54 -2.94 -16.94
C ASP A 88 -1.66 -4.09 -16.40
N THR A 89 -1.55 -5.18 -17.15
CA THR A 89 -0.81 -6.42 -16.81
C THR A 89 0.71 -6.29 -16.93
N SER A 90 1.24 -5.10 -17.26
CA SER A 90 2.70 -4.84 -17.26
C SER A 90 3.36 -5.03 -15.88
N THR A 91 2.56 -5.29 -14.85
CA THR A 91 2.94 -5.49 -13.46
C THR A 91 2.88 -6.95 -12.99
N GLU A 92 2.53 -7.89 -13.87
CA GLU A 92 2.32 -9.31 -13.51
C GLU A 92 3.54 -9.99 -12.90
N THR A 93 4.76 -9.54 -13.20
CA THR A 93 6.00 -10.15 -12.71
C THR A 93 6.52 -9.55 -11.40
N ALA A 94 5.89 -8.51 -10.86
CA ALA A 94 6.37 -7.87 -9.65
C ALA A 94 6.16 -8.79 -8.42
N PRO A 95 7.19 -8.98 -7.56
CA PRO A 95 7.09 -9.83 -6.38
C PRO A 95 6.12 -9.27 -5.33
N VAL A 96 5.88 -7.96 -5.37
CA VAL A 96 4.86 -7.28 -4.58
C VAL A 96 4.02 -6.40 -5.51
N GLN A 97 2.71 -6.59 -5.45
CA GLN A 97 1.73 -5.78 -6.14
C GLN A 97 0.90 -4.98 -5.14
N ALA A 98 0.35 -3.85 -5.56
CA ALA A 98 -0.51 -3.06 -4.70
C ALA A 98 -1.67 -2.40 -5.44
N PHE A 99 -2.78 -2.28 -4.73
CA PHE A 99 -3.97 -1.55 -5.14
C PHE A 99 -4.31 -0.49 -4.10
N VAL A 100 -4.80 0.65 -4.57
CA VAL A 100 -5.33 1.71 -3.72
C VAL A 100 -6.79 1.93 -4.09
N LEU A 101 -7.68 1.84 -3.11
CA LEU A 101 -9.11 1.99 -3.28
C LEU A 101 -9.59 3.25 -2.58
N THR A 102 -10.49 3.97 -3.22
CA THR A 102 -11.24 5.09 -2.65
C THR A 102 -12.73 4.76 -2.67
N ASN A 103 -13.57 5.64 -2.11
CA ASN A 103 -15.03 5.51 -2.23
C ASN A 103 -15.51 5.55 -3.69
N ALA A 104 -14.71 6.08 -4.62
CA ALA A 104 -15.02 6.11 -6.05
C ALA A 104 -14.52 4.87 -6.82
N GLY A 105 -13.84 3.92 -6.15
CA GLY A 105 -13.23 2.75 -6.78
C GLY A 105 -11.70 2.79 -6.79
N LEU A 106 -11.08 2.05 -7.73
CA LEU A 106 -9.61 1.94 -7.81
C LEU A 106 -8.98 3.28 -8.20
N MET A 107 -8.01 3.71 -7.40
CA MET A 107 -7.25 4.94 -7.64
C MET A 107 -6.17 4.69 -8.71
N SER A 108 -6.19 5.52 -9.75
CA SER A 108 -5.18 5.50 -10.82
C SER A 108 -4.06 6.50 -10.55
N GLY A 109 -2.85 6.20 -11.01
CA GLY A 109 -1.71 7.14 -10.94
C GLY A 109 -1.17 7.39 -9.53
N VAL A 110 -1.43 6.49 -8.58
CA VAL A 110 -0.91 6.58 -7.22
C VAL A 110 0.53 6.06 -7.15
N SER A 111 1.44 6.87 -6.60
CA SER A 111 2.75 6.37 -6.17
C SER A 111 2.67 5.91 -4.73
N LEU A 112 3.26 4.74 -4.45
CA LEU A 112 3.43 4.20 -3.11
C LEU A 112 4.88 4.35 -2.61
N GLU A 113 5.76 4.94 -3.41
CA GLU A 113 7.16 5.12 -3.07
C GLU A 113 7.33 5.94 -1.78
N GLY A 114 8.23 5.50 -0.91
CA GLY A 114 8.40 6.10 0.42
C GLY A 114 7.33 5.72 1.45
N THR A 115 6.40 4.82 1.11
CA THR A 115 5.50 4.22 2.11
C THR A 115 6.28 3.26 2.99
N LYS A 116 6.24 3.48 4.31
CA LYS A 116 6.83 2.62 5.34
C LYS A 116 5.74 1.87 6.09
N VAL A 117 5.94 0.57 6.25
CA VAL A 117 5.07 -0.33 7.00
C VAL A 117 5.82 -0.88 8.21
N SER A 118 5.25 -0.73 9.41
CA SER A 118 5.85 -1.14 10.67
C SER A 118 4.93 -2.11 11.41
N ARG A 119 5.50 -3.14 12.06
CA ARG A 119 4.73 -4.09 12.87
C ARG A 119 4.20 -3.42 14.13
N LEU A 120 2.95 -3.70 14.47
CA LEU A 120 2.34 -3.32 15.76
C LEU A 120 2.46 -4.49 16.74
N ASN A 121 2.82 -4.19 17.99
CA ASN A 121 2.86 -5.15 19.10
C ASN A 121 1.59 -4.99 19.94
N ILE A 122 0.48 -5.55 19.46
CA ILE A 122 -0.84 -5.51 20.10
C ILE A 122 -1.43 -6.91 20.22
#